data_AF-A0A4Q3V7P9-F1
#
_entry.id   AF-A0A4Q3V7P9-F1
#
_cell.length_a   1.000
_cell.length_b   1.000
_cell.length_c   1.000
_cell.angle_alpha   90.00
_cell.angle_beta   90.00
_cell.angle_gamma   90.00
#
_symmetry.space_group_name_H-M   'P 1'
#
loop_
_entity.id
_entity.type
_entity.pdbx_description
1 polymer ?
#
loop_
_entity_poly.entity_id
_entity_poly.type
_entity_poly.pdbx_seq_one_letter_code
_entity_poly.pdbx_strand_id
1 'polypeptide(L)' 'MLKSMTGFGRAEKNAGDKTFLVDIKSLNGKQFELQLRLPAMLKPFE' A
#
# COMPACT_ATOMS: atom_id res chain seq x y z
N MET A 1 -4.76 7.54 21.10
CA MET A 1 -4.31 8.48 20.06
C MET A 1 -2.98 7.97 19.52
N LEU A 2 -2.96 7.44 18.28
CA LEU A 2 -1.72 6.93 17.70
C LEU A 2 -0.82 8.14 17.37
N LYS A 3 0.32 8.24 18.05
CA LYS A 3 1.30 9.33 17.90
C LYS A 3 1.83 9.35 16.46
N SER A 4 1.60 10.47 15.74
CA SER A 4 2.36 10.89 14.55
C SER A 4 2.67 9.80 13.50
N MET A 5 1.74 9.57 12.57
CA MET A 5 2.04 8.94 11.26
C MET A 5 2.92 9.92 10.47
N THR A 6 4.19 9.61 10.25
CA THR A 6 5.11 10.50 9.53
C THR A 6 5.24 10.22 8.04
N GLY A 7 4.60 9.17 7.53
CA GLY A 7 4.47 8.99 6.09
C GLY A 7 3.22 8.19 5.74
N PHE A 8 2.35 8.79 4.94
CA PHE A 8 1.33 8.09 4.19
C PHE A 8 1.54 8.37 2.70
N GLY A 9 1.71 7.33 1.92
CA GLY A 9 1.78 7.40 0.46
C GLY A 9 0.81 6.40 -0.15
N ARG A 10 0.05 6.82 -1.16
CA ARG A 10 -0.76 5.93 -1.99
C ARG A 10 -0.33 6.08 -3.43
N ALA A 11 -0.08 4.95 -4.09
CA ALA A 11 0.13 4.88 -5.53
C ALA A 11 -0.96 4.02 -6.15
N GLU A 12 -1.59 4.56 -7.20
CA GLU A 12 -2.54 3.83 -8.03
C GLU A 12 -1.96 3.72 -9.43
N LYS A 13 -2.03 2.52 -10.00
CA LYS A 13 -1.64 2.29 -11.38
C LYS A 13 -2.64 1.39 -12.07
N ASN A 14 -3.06 1.82 -13.25
CA ASN A 14 -3.84 0.99 -14.16
C ASN A 14 -2.90 0.36 -15.20
N ALA A 15 -3.03 -0.95 -15.37
CA ALA A 15 -2.36 -1.72 -16.42
C ALA A 15 -3.42 -2.52 -17.19
N GLY A 16 -3.92 -1.95 -18.29
CA GLY A 16 -5.11 -2.44 -18.98
C GLY A 16 -6.34 -2.35 -18.07
N ASP A 17 -7.11 -3.43 -17.99
CA ASP A 17 -8.35 -3.52 -17.19
C ASP A 17 -8.11 -3.85 -15.71
N LYS A 18 -6.86 -3.72 -15.24
CA LYS A 18 -6.44 -4.08 -13.89
C LYS A 18 -5.91 -2.87 -13.15
N THR A 19 -6.48 -2.63 -11.97
CA THR A 19 -6.05 -1.57 -11.07
C THR A 19 -5.19 -2.16 -9.97
N PHE A 20 -4.03 -1.54 -9.75
CA PHE A 20 -3.07 -1.86 -8.72
C PHE A 20 -3.02 -0.71 -7.74
N LEU A 21 -3.18 -1.03 -6.46
CA LEU A 21 -3.15 -0.04 -5.39
C LEU A 21 -2.05 -0.42 -4.41
N VAL A 22 -1.18 0.54 -4.10
CA VAL A 22 -0.11 0.39 -3.13
C VAL A 22 -0.29 1.46 -2.06
N ASP A 23 -0.44 1.03 -0.82
CA ASP A 23 -0.48 1.89 0.35
C ASP A 23 0.80 1.71 1.16
N ILE A 24 1.50 2.82 1.41
CA ILE A 24 2.70 2.89 2.23
C ILE A 24 2.37 3.69 3.48
N LYS A 25 2.58 3.08 4.64
CA LYS A 25 2.40 3.72 5.94
C LYS A 25 3.69 3.58 6.73
N SER A 26 4.19 4.69 7.25
CA SER A 26 5.36 4.70 8.10
C SER A 26 5.08 5.46 9.39
N LEU A 27 5.45 4.81 10.49
CA LEU A 27 5.43 5.39 11.82
C LEU A 27 6.87 5.69 12.23
N ASN A 28 7.22 6.97 12.31
CA ASN A 28 8.45 7.55 12.86
C ASN A 28 9.53 6.55 13.31
N GLY A 29 10.23 5.94 12.36
CA GLY A 29 11.37 5.08 12.59
C GLY A 29 11.11 3.80 13.41
N LYS A 30 9.85 3.41 13.63
CA LYS A 30 9.47 2.23 14.43
C LYS A 30 8.78 1.14 13.64
N GLN A 31 7.89 1.50 12.70
CA GLN A 31 7.14 0.53 11.91
C GLN A 31 7.02 1.02 10.47
N PHE A 32 7.33 0.13 9.53
CA PHE A 32 7.12 0.29 8.11
C PHE A 32 6.08 -0.73 7.67
N GLU A 33 4.91 -0.25 7.25
CA GLU A 33 3.82 -1.06 6.73
C GLU A 33 3.67 -0.79 5.24
N LEU A 34 3.87 -1.83 4.43
CA LEU A 34 3.61 -1.82 3.00
C LEU A 34 2.42 -2.74 2.74
N GLN A 35 1.34 -2.18 2.18
CA GLN A 35 0.16 -2.94 1.78
C GLN A 35 0.00 -2.87 0.27
N LEU A 36 0.16 -4.01 -0.40
CA LEU A 36 -0.13 -4.17 -1.82
C LEU A 36 -1.55 -4.70 -1.99
N ARG A 37 -2.38 -4.05 -2.79
CA ARG A 37 -3.71 -4.53 -3.15
C ARG A 37 -3.74 -4.86 -4.63
N LEU A 38 -3.74 -6.16 -4.90
CA LEU A 38 -3.80 -6.71 -6.24
C LEU A 38 -5.25 -7.08 -6.62
N PRO A 39 -5.57 -7.08 -7.93
CA PRO A 39 -6.78 -7.72 -8.43
C PRO A 39 -6.87 -9.18 -7.99
N ALA A 40 -8.08 -9.71 -7.78
CA ALA A 40 -8.30 -11.05 -7.21
C ALA A 40 -7.56 -12.18 -7.96
N MET A 41 -7.42 -12.07 -9.28
CA MET A 41 -6.67 -13.03 -10.11
C MET A 41 -5.18 -13.07 -9.79
N LEU A 42 -4.62 -11.95 -9.32
CA LEU A 42 -3.19 -11.80 -9.01
C LEU A 42 -2.89 -11.93 -7.51
N LYS A 43 -3.91 -12.14 -6.68
CA LYS A 43 -3.77 -12.32 -5.23
C LYS A 43 -2.79 -13.44 -4.81
N PRO A 44 -2.62 -14.54 -5.55
CA PRO A 44 -1.59 -15.55 -5.22
C PRO A 44 -0.14 -15.06 -5.35
N PHE A 45 0.08 -13.89 -5.96
CA PHE A 45 1.40 -13.28 -6.16
C PHE A 45 1.65 -12.09 -5.22
N GLU A 46 0.77 -11.90 -4.23
CA GLU A 46 0.95 -10.91 -3.14
C GLU A 46 2.04 -11.35 -2.16
#